data_AF-A0A3L8D994-F1
#
_entry.id   AF-A0A3L8D994-F1
#
_cell.length_a   1.000
_cell.length_b   1.000
_cell.length_c   1.000
_cell.angle_alpha   90.00
_cell.angle_beta   90.00
_cell.angle_gamma   90.00
#
_symmetry.space_group_name_H-M   'P 1'
#
loop_
_entity.id
_entity.type
_entity.pdbx_description
1 polymer ?
#
loop_
_entity_poly.entity_id
_entity_poly.type
_entity_poly.pdbx_seq_one_letter_code
_entity_poly.pdbx_strand_id
1 'polypeptide(L)'
;MRTSVFSIPKRRRRMETVKYYVNFVNPHWVAVVATGLYTHLRQICIIGLCFENDTKLPFDQSYASVLFVFSVLCLLAEYRLWPVTLKEPPIQVLYIYEMLLAALSTNLAINIIWIPMMHTIHCLTQESSRWLLWLNATLNLDDSLLMTFAEHMAAEYAATYMALCMSLLSFVWMLDATESLEMMLDTWTK
;
A
#
# COMPACT_ATOMS: atom_id res chain seq x y z
N MET A 1 56.16 -18.51 10.55
CA MET A 1 56.21 -17.18 11.20
C MET A 1 55.00 -16.39 10.73
N ARG A 2 54.24 -15.81 11.67
CA ARG A 2 52.85 -15.36 11.55
C ARG A 2 52.54 -14.53 10.28
N THR A 3 51.59 -15.01 9.48
CA THR A 3 50.78 -14.17 8.59
C THR A 3 49.81 -13.35 9.45
N SER A 4 50.02 -12.05 9.51
CA SER A 4 49.13 -11.10 10.16
C SER A 4 47.85 -10.97 9.34
N VAL A 5 46.80 -11.66 9.78
CA VAL A 5 45.43 -11.46 9.31
C VAL A 5 45.01 -10.05 9.71
N PHE A 6 45.03 -9.13 8.75
CA PHE A 6 44.47 -7.79 8.89
C PHE A 6 42.96 -7.94 9.12
N SER A 7 42.54 -7.78 10.37
CA SER A 7 41.13 -7.76 10.76
C SER A 7 40.48 -6.47 10.27
N ILE A 8 39.91 -6.52 9.05
CA ILE A 8 39.10 -5.43 8.51
C ILE A 8 37.91 -5.19 9.44
N PRO A 9 37.73 -3.96 9.97
CA PRO A 9 36.74 -3.68 11.00
C PRO A 9 35.33 -3.93 10.47
N LYS A 10 34.52 -4.65 11.27
CA LYS A 10 33.14 -5.09 10.98
C LYS A 10 32.18 -3.96 10.54
N ARG A 11 32.53 -2.69 10.83
CA ARG A 11 31.78 -1.48 10.42
C ARG A 11 32.00 -1.09 8.95
N ARG A 12 33.18 -1.36 8.38
CA ARG A 12 33.53 -1.06 6.98
C ARG A 12 32.84 -2.03 6.02
N ARG A 13 32.80 -3.32 6.39
CA ARG A 13 32.05 -4.35 5.66
C ARG A 13 30.56 -4.02 5.54
N ARG A 14 29.94 -3.51 6.62
CA ARG A 14 28.53 -3.10 6.62
C ARG A 14 28.25 -1.94 5.65
N MET A 15 29.18 -0.99 5.56
CA MET A 15 29.05 0.16 4.66
C MET A 15 29.23 -0.23 3.18
N GLU A 16 30.07 -1.23 2.89
CA GLU A 16 30.26 -1.81 1.56
C GLU A 16 29.07 -2.68 1.12
N THR A 17 28.47 -3.45 2.04
CA THR A 17 27.22 -4.19 1.74
C THR A 17 26.08 -3.22 1.48
N VAL A 18 25.94 -2.17 2.31
CA VAL A 18 24.95 -1.11 2.08
C VAL A 18 25.20 -0.40 0.75
N LYS A 19 26.46 -0.11 0.38
CA LYS A 19 26.78 0.47 -0.94
C LYS A 19 26.42 -0.46 -2.10
N TYR A 20 26.57 -1.76 -1.91
CA TYR A 20 26.21 -2.78 -2.89
C TYR A 20 24.69 -2.87 -3.07
N TYR A 21 23.91 -2.83 -1.98
CA TYR A 21 22.44 -2.77 -2.03
C TYR A 21 21.94 -1.43 -2.61
N VAL A 22 22.54 -0.30 -2.23
CA VAL A 22 22.17 1.04 -2.74
C VAL A 22 22.45 1.18 -4.24
N ASN A 23 23.49 0.53 -4.76
CA ASN A 23 23.75 0.49 -6.20
C ASN A 23 22.76 -0.40 -6.98
N PHE A 24 22.02 -1.28 -6.30
CA PHE A 24 20.99 -2.14 -6.89
C PHE A 24 19.62 -1.46 -6.92
N VAL A 25 19.40 -0.47 -6.05
CA VAL A 25 18.15 0.29 -6.04
C VAL A 25 18.21 1.33 -7.17
N ASN A 26 17.40 1.11 -8.19
CA ASN A 26 17.27 2.03 -9.31
C ASN A 26 16.77 3.39 -8.78
N PRO A 27 17.48 4.52 -8.99
CA PRO A 27 17.09 5.81 -8.43
C PRO A 27 15.71 6.28 -8.92
N HIS A 28 15.27 5.83 -10.10
CA HIS A 28 13.89 5.95 -10.60
C HIS A 28 12.87 5.38 -9.61
N TRP A 29 13.10 4.15 -9.14
CA TRP A 29 12.22 3.45 -8.21
C TRP A 29 12.06 4.23 -6.90
N VAL A 30 13.17 4.75 -6.36
CA VAL A 30 13.14 5.60 -5.16
C VAL A 30 12.39 6.90 -5.42
N ALA A 31 12.64 7.54 -6.57
CA ALA A 31 11.97 8.79 -6.91
C ALA A 31 10.45 8.60 -7.00
N VAL A 32 9.98 7.59 -7.74
CA VAL A 32 8.54 7.31 -7.91
C VAL A 32 7.88 6.93 -6.58
N VAL A 33 8.43 5.95 -5.86
CA VAL A 33 7.81 5.46 -4.62
C VAL A 33 7.88 6.52 -3.51
N ALA A 34 9.02 7.18 -3.31
CA ALA A 34 9.16 8.16 -2.24
C ALA A 34 8.31 9.40 -2.49
N THR A 35 8.25 9.91 -3.72
CA THR A 35 7.43 11.10 -4.02
C THR A 35 5.94 10.80 -4.01
N GLY A 36 5.52 9.67 -4.56
CA GLY A 36 4.12 9.23 -4.49
C GLY A 36 3.65 9.00 -3.05
N LEU A 37 4.47 8.32 -2.23
CA LEU A 37 4.12 8.06 -0.83
C LEU A 37 4.14 9.35 0.00
N TYR A 38 5.13 10.22 -0.23
CA TYR A 38 5.20 11.53 0.43
C TYR A 38 3.98 12.41 0.11
N THR A 39 3.55 12.45 -1.16
CA THR A 39 2.36 13.22 -1.56
C THR A 39 1.09 12.67 -0.92
N HIS A 40 0.93 11.34 -0.87
CA HIS A 40 -0.21 10.71 -0.20
C HIS A 40 -0.20 10.96 1.32
N LEU A 41 0.94 10.76 1.99
CA LEU A 41 1.09 11.04 3.42
C LEU A 41 0.84 12.52 3.72
N ARG A 42 1.32 13.43 2.88
CA ARG A 42 1.04 14.86 3.02
C ARG A 42 -0.45 15.15 2.85
N GLN A 43 -1.11 14.51 1.90
CA GLN A 43 -2.54 14.64 1.70
C GLN A 43 -3.33 14.14 2.92
N ILE A 44 -2.88 13.06 3.56
CA ILE A 44 -3.51 12.53 4.77
C ILE A 44 -3.22 13.43 5.99
N CYS A 45 -1.96 13.81 6.21
CA CYS A 45 -1.53 14.53 7.41
C CYS A 45 -1.88 16.03 7.41
N ILE A 46 -1.87 16.72 6.26
CA ILE A 46 -2.13 18.17 6.20
C ILE A 46 -3.61 18.50 6.00
N ILE A 47 -4.33 17.71 5.21
CA ILE A 47 -5.77 17.92 4.98
C ILE A 47 -6.58 17.28 6.13
N GLY A 48 -6.13 16.16 6.72
CA GLY A 48 -6.77 15.57 7.89
C GLY A 48 -6.73 16.44 9.16
N LEU A 49 -5.68 17.26 9.34
CA LEU A 49 -5.57 18.16 10.50
C LEU A 49 -6.39 19.47 10.36
N CYS A 50 -6.72 19.89 9.14
CA CYS A 50 -7.45 21.14 8.89
C CYS A 50 -8.97 20.96 8.79
N PHE A 51 -9.48 19.72 8.69
CA PHE A 51 -10.91 19.40 8.59
C PHE A 51 -11.42 18.59 9.79
N GLU A 52 -10.86 18.81 10.99
CA GLU A 52 -11.31 18.17 12.23
C GLU A 52 -12.76 18.56 12.63
N ASN A 53 -13.44 19.43 11.85
CA ASN A 53 -14.75 19.95 12.20
C ASN A 53 -15.91 19.66 11.25
N ASP A 54 -15.72 19.04 10.07
CA ASP A 54 -16.87 18.78 9.20
C ASP A 54 -16.88 17.34 8.68
N THR A 55 -17.84 16.60 9.23
CA THR A 55 -18.34 15.30 8.77
C THR A 55 -17.36 14.12 8.89
N LYS A 56 -17.58 13.34 9.94
CA LYS A 56 -17.22 11.92 10.03
C LYS A 56 -17.65 11.18 8.76
N LEU A 57 -16.80 11.13 7.74
CA LEU A 57 -16.81 10.05 6.77
C LEU A 57 -16.21 8.84 7.52
N PRO A 58 -16.86 7.66 7.54
CA PRO A 58 -16.43 6.51 8.35
C PRO A 58 -15.14 5.85 7.82
N PHE A 59 -14.48 6.48 6.85
CA PHE A 59 -13.24 6.04 6.27
C PHE A 59 -12.15 6.99 6.71
N ASP A 60 -11.74 6.82 7.97
CA ASP A 60 -10.43 7.30 8.39
C ASP A 60 -9.42 6.85 7.33
N GLN A 61 -8.62 7.82 6.86
CA GLN A 61 -7.43 7.61 6.04
C GLN A 61 -6.43 6.77 6.84
N SER A 62 -6.76 5.49 6.99
CA SER A 62 -6.10 4.52 7.83
C SER A 62 -4.91 3.95 7.08
N TYR A 63 -3.96 3.39 7.84
CA TYR A 63 -2.77 2.69 7.34
C TYR A 63 -3.03 1.75 6.13
N ALA A 64 -4.27 1.28 5.96
CA ALA A 64 -4.74 0.53 4.80
C ALA A 64 -4.55 1.27 3.46
N SER A 65 -4.90 2.57 3.38
CA SER A 65 -4.76 3.34 2.15
C SER A 65 -3.29 3.54 1.78
N VAL A 66 -2.42 3.66 2.79
CA VAL A 66 -0.97 3.78 2.60
C VAL A 66 -0.40 2.49 2.00
N LEU A 67 -0.82 1.32 2.49
CA LEU A 67 -0.43 0.03 1.92
C LEU A 67 -0.90 -0.14 0.48
N PHE A 68 -2.14 0.27 0.19
CA PHE A 68 -2.69 0.24 -1.16
C PHE A 68 -1.97 1.21 -2.12
N VAL A 69 -1.70 2.44 -1.69
CA VAL A 69 -0.96 3.39 -2.52
C VAL A 69 0.48 2.93 -2.73
N PHE A 70 1.10 2.34 -1.71
CA PHE A 70 2.43 1.76 -1.83
C PHE A 70 2.46 0.62 -2.87
N SER A 71 1.48 -0.30 -2.85
CA SER A 71 1.42 -1.38 -3.84
C SER A 71 1.27 -0.86 -5.27
N VAL A 72 0.40 0.14 -5.49
CA VAL A 72 0.24 0.79 -6.79
C VAL A 72 1.53 1.48 -7.26
N LEU A 73 2.23 2.18 -6.37
CA LEU A 73 3.49 2.86 -6.70
C LEU A 73 4.62 1.89 -7.03
N CYS A 74 4.71 0.76 -6.32
CA CYS A 74 5.70 -0.28 -6.63
C CYS A 74 5.45 -0.90 -8.01
N LEU A 75 4.18 -1.20 -8.36
CA LEU A 75 3.84 -1.66 -9.70
C LEU A 75 4.18 -0.61 -10.77
N LEU A 76 3.87 0.66 -10.51
CA LEU A 76 4.18 1.75 -11.42
C LEU A 76 5.69 1.94 -11.65
N ALA A 77 6.48 1.76 -10.59
CA ALA A 77 7.93 1.92 -10.63
C ALA A 77 8.63 0.83 -11.48
N GLU A 78 8.00 -0.34 -11.63
CA GLU A 78 8.50 -1.43 -12.47
C GLU A 78 8.35 -1.12 -13.96
N TYR A 79 7.35 -0.32 -14.33
CA TYR A 79 7.17 0.12 -15.70
C TYR A 79 8.11 1.28 -16.05
N ARG A 80 8.65 1.25 -17.27
CA ARG A 80 9.30 2.42 -17.84
C ARG A 80 8.25 3.48 -18.17
N LEU A 81 8.18 4.49 -17.31
CA LEU A 81 7.24 5.61 -17.43
C LEU A 81 7.48 6.50 -18.66
N TRP A 82 8.73 6.53 -19.13
CA TRP A 82 9.09 7.29 -20.33
C TRP A 82 8.75 6.51 -21.60
N PRO A 83 7.98 7.08 -22.54
CA PRO A 83 7.62 6.39 -23.77
C PRO A 83 8.85 6.18 -24.66
N VAL A 84 9.02 4.95 -25.13
CA VAL A 84 10.17 4.52 -25.97
C VAL A 84 10.23 5.26 -27.31
N THR A 85 9.14 5.92 -27.70
CA THR A 85 9.01 6.70 -28.94
C THR A 85 9.68 8.07 -28.88
N LEU A 86 10.03 8.57 -27.68
CA LEU A 86 10.68 9.87 -27.50
C LEU A 86 12.18 9.71 -27.29
N LYS A 87 12.95 10.64 -27.86
CA LYS A 87 14.40 10.76 -27.61
C LYS A 87 14.64 10.93 -26.10
N GLU A 88 15.70 10.28 -25.59
CA GLU A 88 16.06 10.35 -24.17
C GLU A 88 16.20 11.82 -23.70
N PRO A 89 15.39 12.24 -22.72
CA PRO A 89 15.37 13.62 -22.24
C PRO A 89 16.57 13.87 -21.31
N PRO A 90 16.92 15.14 -21.05
CA PRO A 90 17.86 15.49 -19.99
C PRO A 90 17.37 14.96 -18.64
N ILE A 91 18.30 14.47 -17.81
CA ILE A 91 18.02 13.72 -16.58
C ILE A 91 17.09 14.46 -15.61
N GLN A 92 17.18 15.79 -15.54
CA GLN A 92 16.35 16.63 -14.67
C GLN A 92 14.87 16.62 -15.08
N VAL A 93 14.59 16.66 -16.38
CA VAL A 93 13.22 16.65 -16.91
C VAL A 93 12.58 15.28 -16.70
N LEU A 94 13.38 14.22 -16.82
CA LEU A 94 12.95 12.86 -16.53
C LEU A 94 12.47 12.72 -15.08
N TYR A 95 13.26 13.17 -14.10
CA TYR A 95 12.87 13.13 -12.69
C TYR A 95 11.60 13.95 -12.39
N ILE A 96 11.48 15.15 -12.95
CA ILE A 96 10.29 15.98 -12.74
C ILE A 96 9.05 15.27 -13.30
N TYR A 97 9.17 14.65 -14.48
CA TYR A 97 8.10 13.90 -15.09
C TYR A 97 7.68 12.69 -14.25
N GLU A 98 8.64 11.90 -13.76
CA GLU A 98 8.38 10.75 -12.89
C GLU A 98 7.69 11.16 -11.58
N MET A 99 8.13 12.26 -10.96
CA MET A 99 7.49 12.80 -9.75
C MET A 99 6.06 13.27 -10.01
N LEU A 100 5.83 13.94 -11.14
CA LEU A 100 4.49 14.41 -11.52
C LEU A 100 3.56 13.25 -11.80
N LEU A 101 4.05 12.23 -12.50
CA LEU A 101 3.28 11.05 -12.85
C LEU A 101 2.98 10.22 -11.60
N ALA A 102 3.94 10.07 -10.68
CA ALA A 102 3.73 9.44 -9.38
C ALA A 102 2.65 10.18 -8.56
N ALA A 103 2.68 11.51 -8.51
CA ALA A 103 1.68 12.31 -7.81
C ALA A 103 0.29 12.24 -8.47
N LEU A 104 0.23 12.18 -9.80
CA LEU A 104 -1.02 12.02 -10.53
C LEU A 104 -1.60 10.62 -10.29
N SER A 105 -0.77 9.58 -10.37
CA SER A 105 -1.20 8.20 -10.17
C SER A 105 -1.68 7.95 -8.76
N THR A 106 -1.05 8.51 -7.73
CA THR A 106 -1.54 8.37 -6.35
C THR A 106 -2.91 9.01 -6.20
N ASN A 107 -3.08 10.23 -6.71
CA ASN A 107 -4.37 10.93 -6.63
C ASN A 107 -5.48 10.18 -7.39
N LEU A 108 -5.15 9.60 -8.55
CA LEU A 108 -6.08 8.81 -9.34
C LEU A 108 -6.42 7.49 -8.66
N ALA A 109 -5.43 6.77 -8.12
CA ALA A 109 -5.65 5.53 -7.38
C ALA A 109 -6.55 5.75 -6.16
N ILE A 110 -6.40 6.87 -5.45
CA ILE A 110 -7.25 7.18 -4.30
C ILE A 110 -8.68 7.51 -4.74
N ASN A 111 -8.85 8.47 -5.64
CA ASN A 111 -10.19 8.98 -5.95
C ASN A 111 -11.02 8.03 -6.81
N ILE A 112 -10.38 7.30 -7.73
CA ILE A 112 -11.09 6.44 -8.69
C ILE A 112 -11.23 5.01 -8.15
N ILE A 113 -10.25 4.52 -7.39
CA ILE A 113 -10.23 3.12 -6.95
C ILE A 113 -10.53 3.02 -5.46
N TRP A 114 -9.72 3.65 -4.62
CA TRP A 114 -9.80 3.48 -3.16
C TRP A 114 -11.13 3.97 -2.59
N ILE A 115 -11.53 5.21 -2.86
CA ILE A 115 -12.76 5.79 -2.28
C ILE A 115 -14.01 4.98 -2.68
N PRO A 116 -14.25 4.67 -3.98
CA PRO A 116 -15.41 3.87 -4.37
C PRO A 116 -15.36 2.46 -3.77
N MET A 117 -14.18 1.85 -3.70
CA MET A 117 -14.00 0.54 -3.08
C MET A 117 -14.32 0.54 -1.58
N MET A 118 -13.96 1.60 -0.86
CA MET A 118 -14.34 1.74 0.55
C MET A 118 -15.86 1.83 0.69
N HIS A 119 -16.52 2.64 -0.15
CA HIS A 119 -17.99 2.72 -0.18
C HIS A 119 -18.64 1.37 -0.47
N THR A 120 -18.13 0.60 -1.44
CA THR A 120 -18.69 -0.72 -1.74
C THR A 120 -18.47 -1.70 -0.60
N ILE A 121 -17.31 -1.70 0.06
CA ILE A 121 -17.06 -2.54 1.25
C ILE A 121 -18.06 -2.21 2.34
N HIS A 122 -18.28 -0.93 2.64
CA HIS A 122 -19.21 -0.52 3.70
C HIS A 122 -20.66 -0.85 3.37
N CYS A 123 -21.10 -0.62 2.13
CA CYS A 123 -22.42 -1.05 1.69
C CYS A 123 -22.56 -2.58 1.80
N LEU A 124 -21.53 -3.34 1.40
CA LEU A 124 -21.53 -4.80 1.47
C LEU A 124 -21.60 -5.30 2.91
N THR A 125 -20.85 -4.69 3.85
CA THR A 125 -20.90 -5.08 5.27
C THR A 125 -22.28 -4.79 5.87
N GLN A 126 -22.86 -3.63 5.57
CA GLN A 126 -24.20 -3.28 6.06
C GLN A 126 -25.30 -4.18 5.48
N GLU A 127 -25.29 -4.42 4.17
CA GLU A 127 -26.25 -5.31 3.55
C GLU A 127 -26.08 -6.74 4.04
N SER A 128 -24.84 -7.23 4.18
CA SER A 128 -24.60 -8.57 4.74
C SER A 128 -25.14 -8.72 6.15
N SER A 129 -25.01 -7.70 7.00
CA SER A 129 -25.59 -7.69 8.34
C SER A 129 -27.13 -7.79 8.30
N ARG A 130 -27.79 -7.01 7.44
CA ARG A 130 -29.25 -7.07 7.26
C ARG A 130 -29.72 -8.43 6.80
N TRP A 131 -29.02 -9.03 5.84
CA TRP A 131 -29.31 -10.38 5.35
C TRP A 131 -29.15 -11.43 6.44
N LEU A 132 -28.10 -11.32 7.26
CA LEU A 132 -27.86 -12.24 8.38
C LEU A 132 -28.92 -12.10 9.48
N LEU A 133 -29.35 -10.88 9.81
CA LEU A 133 -30.45 -10.64 10.75
C LEU A 133 -31.78 -11.22 10.24
N TRP A 134 -32.07 -11.02 8.95
CA TRP A 134 -33.26 -11.60 8.32
C TRP A 134 -33.23 -13.13 8.35
N LEU A 135 -32.06 -13.74 8.09
CA LEU A 135 -31.88 -15.18 8.13
C LEU A 135 -32.03 -15.73 9.56
N ASN A 136 -31.49 -15.02 10.57
CA ASN A 136 -31.66 -15.39 11.97
C ASN A 136 -33.15 -15.40 12.39
N ALA A 137 -33.89 -14.36 11.98
CA ALA A 137 -35.32 -14.25 12.25
C ALA A 137 -36.14 -15.34 11.52
N THR A 138 -35.75 -15.70 10.30
CA THR A 138 -36.44 -16.74 9.51
C THR A 138 -36.24 -18.14 10.10
N LEU A 139 -35.06 -18.41 10.66
CA LEU A 139 -34.74 -19.69 11.30
C LEU A 139 -35.16 -19.76 12.78
N ASN A 140 -35.68 -18.65 13.33
CA ASN A 140 -36.12 -18.52 14.72
C ASN A 140 -35.04 -18.97 15.73
N LEU A 141 -33.80 -18.58 15.44
CA LEU A 141 -32.61 -18.89 16.23
C LEU A 141 -32.37 -17.77 17.25
N ASP A 142 -32.77 -17.98 18.50
CA ASP A 142 -32.48 -17.06 19.61
C ASP A 142 -31.00 -17.16 20.01
N ASP A 143 -30.33 -16.01 20.19
CA ASP A 143 -28.91 -15.85 20.62
C ASP A 143 -27.90 -16.78 19.91
N SER A 144 -28.01 -16.86 18.59
CA SER A 144 -27.07 -17.65 17.79
C SER A 144 -25.79 -16.89 17.44
N LEU A 145 -24.72 -17.63 17.13
CA LEU A 145 -23.48 -17.06 16.56
C LEU A 145 -23.76 -16.18 15.33
N LEU A 146 -24.85 -16.44 14.61
CA LEU A 146 -25.29 -15.66 13.46
C LEU A 146 -25.66 -14.22 13.86
N MET A 147 -26.32 -14.05 15.01
CA MET A 147 -26.68 -12.74 15.55
C MET A 147 -25.42 -11.95 15.91
N THR A 148 -24.48 -12.58 16.63
CA THR A 148 -23.20 -11.94 16.99
C THR A 148 -22.38 -11.55 15.76
N PHE A 149 -22.41 -12.35 14.69
CA PHE A 149 -21.74 -12.03 13.45
C PHE A 149 -22.43 -10.90 12.69
N ALA A 150 -23.77 -10.88 12.67
CA ALA A 150 -24.54 -9.80 12.07
C ALA A 150 -24.31 -8.46 12.78
N GLU A 151 -24.28 -8.45 14.11
CA GLU A 151 -23.95 -7.28 14.92
C GLU A 151 -22.50 -6.83 14.71
N HIS A 152 -21.56 -7.78 14.59
CA HIS A 152 -20.18 -7.45 14.27
C HIS A 152 -20.05 -6.81 12.88
N MET A 153 -20.74 -7.32 11.86
CA MET A 153 -20.75 -6.77 10.51
C MET A 153 -21.49 -5.43 10.40
N ALA A 154 -22.40 -5.13 11.32
CA ALA A 154 -23.04 -3.82 11.44
C ALA A 154 -22.11 -2.75 12.04
N ALA A 155 -21.09 -3.15 12.81
CA ALA A 155 -20.16 -2.23 13.42
C ALA A 155 -19.27 -1.55 12.38
N GLU A 156 -19.00 -0.26 12.56
CA GLU A 156 -18.14 0.52 11.65
C GLU A 156 -16.71 -0.07 11.55
N TYR A 157 -16.24 -0.76 12.59
CA TYR A 157 -14.96 -1.46 12.61
C TYR A 157 -14.86 -2.62 11.59
N ALA A 158 -15.97 -3.28 11.23
CA ALA A 158 -15.92 -4.38 10.26
C ALA A 158 -15.48 -3.89 8.87
N ALA A 159 -15.97 -2.72 8.44
CA ALA A 159 -15.58 -2.12 7.17
C ALA A 159 -14.09 -1.75 7.14
N THR A 160 -13.54 -1.26 8.25
CA THR A 160 -12.11 -0.90 8.33
C THR A 160 -11.21 -2.15 8.36
N TYR A 161 -11.61 -3.22 9.04
CA TYR A 161 -10.90 -4.51 8.96
C TYR A 161 -10.92 -5.10 7.55
N MET A 162 -12.06 -5.08 6.87
CA MET A 162 -12.17 -5.55 5.49
C MET A 162 -11.29 -4.72 4.53
N ALA A 163 -11.23 -3.40 4.72
CA ALA A 163 -10.33 -2.53 3.97
C ALA A 163 -8.85 -2.86 4.20
N LEU A 164 -8.46 -3.15 5.44
CA LEU A 164 -7.11 -3.61 5.76
C LEU A 164 -6.79 -4.94 5.06
N CYS A 165 -7.68 -5.92 5.14
CA CYS A 165 -7.51 -7.21 4.45
C CYS A 165 -7.34 -7.02 2.94
N MET A 166 -8.15 -6.16 2.32
CA MET A 166 -8.03 -5.88 0.90
C MET A 166 -6.72 -5.14 0.55
N SER A 167 -6.26 -4.22 1.39
CA SER A 167 -4.97 -3.55 1.20
C SER A 167 -3.79 -4.51 1.31
N LEU A 168 -3.84 -5.45 2.27
CA LEU A 168 -2.85 -6.50 2.42
C LEU A 168 -2.85 -7.45 1.23
N LEU A 169 -4.03 -7.83 0.74
CA LEU A 169 -4.15 -8.67 -0.44
C LEU A 169 -3.60 -7.97 -1.69
N SER A 170 -3.87 -6.68 -1.87
CA SER A 170 -3.26 -5.87 -2.94
C SER A 170 -1.74 -5.80 -2.82
N PHE A 171 -1.22 -5.66 -1.60
CA PHE A 171 0.22 -5.66 -1.34
C PHE A 171 0.87 -7.01 -1.67
N VAL A 172 0.29 -8.12 -1.22
CA VAL A 172 0.77 -9.47 -1.55
C VAL A 172 0.73 -9.71 -3.05
N TRP A 173 -0.34 -9.26 -3.72
CA TRP A 173 -0.45 -9.40 -5.17
C TRP A 173 0.59 -8.57 -5.93
N MET A 174 0.93 -7.38 -5.43
CA MET A 174 2.06 -6.61 -5.95
C MET A 174 3.40 -7.34 -5.76
N LEU A 175 3.61 -8.01 -4.62
CA LEU A 175 4.85 -8.77 -4.41
C LEU A 175 4.99 -9.94 -5.40
N ASP A 176 3.88 -10.60 -5.69
CA ASP A 176 3.81 -11.67 -6.69
C ASP A 176 4.06 -11.12 -8.11
N ALA A 177 3.38 -10.04 -8.49
CA ALA A 177 3.50 -9.42 -9.81
C ALA A 177 4.89 -8.80 -10.09
N THR A 178 5.65 -8.47 -9.05
CA THR A 178 7.03 -7.94 -9.16
C THR A 178 8.10 -9.02 -9.01
N GLU A 179 7.71 -10.30 -8.92
CA GLU A 179 8.60 -11.45 -8.63
C GLU A 179 9.44 -11.27 -7.33
N SER A 180 9.09 -10.27 -6.52
CA SER A 180 9.81 -9.94 -5.28
C SER A 180 9.55 -10.98 -4.19
N LEU A 181 8.41 -11.67 -4.27
CA LEU A 181 8.08 -12.79 -3.40
C LEU A 181 9.02 -13.99 -3.63
N GLU A 182 9.33 -14.32 -4.89
CA GLU A 182 10.27 -15.39 -5.23
C GLU A 182 11.70 -15.04 -4.78
N MET A 183 12.12 -13.80 -5.01
CA MET A 183 13.40 -13.30 -4.49
C MET A 183 13.50 -13.36 -2.96
N MET A 184 12.44 -12.97 -2.23
CA MET A 184 12.42 -13.05 -0.77
C MET A 184 12.48 -14.49 -0.25
N LEU A 185 11.74 -15.40 -0.88
CA LEU A 185 11.73 -16.83 -0.56
C LEU A 185 13.10 -17.46 -0.77
N ASP A 186 13.78 -17.12 -1.87
CA ASP A 186 15.14 -17.56 -2.18
C ASP A 186 16.19 -17.06 -1.19
N THR A 187 16.01 -15.85 -0.63
CA THR A 187 16.88 -15.35 0.45
C THR A 187 16.59 -16.00 1.80
N TRP A 188 15.36 -16.42 2.07
CA TRP A 188 14.99 -17.07 3.34
C TRP A 188 15.37 -18.55 3.40
N THR A 189 15.45 -19.21 2.25
CA THR A 189 15.81 -20.63 2.13
C THR A 189 17.33 -20.89 2.06
N LYS A 190 18.15 -19.83 2.02
CA LYS A 190 19.63 -19.86 2.09
C LYS A 190 20.14 -19.46 3.47
#